data_AF-A0A8J7Q717-F1
#
_entry.id   AF-A0A8J7Q717-F1
#
_cell.length_a   1.000
_cell.length_b   1.000
_cell.length_c   1.000
_cell.angle_alpha   90.00
_cell.angle_beta   90.00
_cell.angle_gamma   90.00
#
_symmetry.space_group_name_H-M   'P 1'
#
loop_
_entity.id
_entity.type
_entity.pdbx_description
1 polymer ?
#
loop_
_entity_poly.entity_id
_entity_poly.type
_entity_poly.pdbx_seq_one_letter_code
_entity_poly.pdbx_strand_id
1 'polypeptide(L)'
;MDLPAFHRLLTAQGQAALATAVELRPTEATLLAAHQQLRKRVPTEVAKAALETALLRQKAAGKFRRADRMYFTREALEQSSGEIISAYRPRRFAGFGRAGDFCCGIGGDLIGLSAVTNVVAVDADPLRLAMAEENRRAYGRRDKVSFVAGDLLTVPLPELDAAFLDPDRRPGGRRHLRIRDYAPPLDAVRARLPAGFPLGVKVAPGAPWDELRGYDAEAEFVSVEGELKECVLWFGELKTAGRRATILPLGASLSADQPADPEEPGEPLAYLYDPDPA
;
A
#
# COMPACT_ATOMS: atom_id res chain seq x y z
N MET A 1 3.70 -14.75 11.24
CA MET A 1 4.27 -15.78 10.32
C MET A 1 5.64 -15.37 9.80
N ASP A 2 6.57 -16.31 9.59
CA ASP A 2 7.86 -16.11 8.89
C ASP A 2 7.85 -16.73 7.47
N LEU A 3 8.92 -16.53 6.68
CA LEU A 3 9.02 -17.04 5.29
C LEU A 3 8.95 -18.57 5.19
N PRO A 4 9.69 -19.37 6.00
CA PRO A 4 9.54 -20.82 5.98
C PRO A 4 8.13 -21.30 6.32
N ALA A 5 7.45 -20.68 7.29
CA ALA A 5 6.06 -21.00 7.61
C ALA A 5 5.11 -20.63 6.46
N PHE A 6 5.34 -19.51 5.79
CA PHE A 6 4.59 -19.10 4.62
C PHE A 6 4.73 -20.11 3.48
N HIS A 7 5.94 -20.54 3.14
CA HIS A 7 6.15 -21.57 2.12
C HIS A 7 5.48 -22.90 2.49
N ARG A 8 5.54 -23.32 3.77
CA ARG A 8 4.80 -24.51 4.24
C ARG A 8 3.30 -24.35 4.08
N LEU A 9 2.76 -23.16 4.34
CA LEU A 9 1.34 -22.86 4.16
C LEU A 9 0.90 -22.99 2.68
N LEU A 10 1.78 -22.70 1.72
CA LEU A 10 1.49 -22.83 0.29
C LEU A 10 1.51 -24.28 -0.23
N THR A 11 2.01 -25.25 0.55
CA THR A 11 1.94 -26.68 0.19
C THR A 11 0.51 -27.21 0.21
N ALA A 12 0.25 -28.36 -0.41
CA ALA A 12 -1.07 -29.00 -0.37
C ALA A 12 -1.58 -29.25 1.08
N GLN A 13 -0.70 -29.68 1.99
CA GLN A 13 -1.05 -29.87 3.40
C GLN A 13 -1.38 -28.53 4.08
N GLY A 14 -0.60 -27.49 3.79
CA GLY A 14 -0.83 -26.14 4.30
C GLY A 14 -2.15 -25.53 3.81
N GLN A 15 -2.46 -25.68 2.53
CA GLN A 15 -3.72 -25.21 1.95
C GLN A 15 -4.93 -25.98 2.50
N ALA A 16 -4.83 -27.29 2.73
CA ALA A 16 -5.88 -28.08 3.38
C ALA A 16 -6.11 -27.62 4.84
N ALA A 17 -5.02 -27.31 5.57
CA ALA A 17 -5.11 -26.75 6.91
C ALA A 17 -5.76 -25.35 6.91
N LEU A 18 -5.41 -24.51 5.93
CA LEU A 18 -6.01 -23.18 5.75
C LEU A 18 -7.50 -23.25 5.44
N ALA A 19 -7.93 -24.17 4.57
CA ALA A 19 -9.34 -24.40 4.27
C ALA A 19 -10.12 -24.77 5.55
N THR A 20 -9.57 -25.72 6.34
CA THR A 20 -10.15 -26.08 7.65
C THR A 20 -10.19 -24.87 8.60
N ALA A 21 -9.11 -24.08 8.66
CA ALA A 21 -9.04 -22.89 9.50
C ALA A 21 -10.09 -21.83 9.11
N VAL A 22 -10.37 -21.66 7.82
CA VAL A 22 -11.42 -20.75 7.33
C VAL A 22 -12.81 -21.24 7.75
N GLU A 23 -13.08 -22.55 7.67
CA GLU A 23 -14.35 -23.14 8.12
C GLU A 23 -14.60 -22.95 9.62
N LEU A 24 -13.54 -23.00 10.43
CA LEU A 24 -13.62 -22.77 11.88
C LEU A 24 -13.95 -21.31 12.24
N ARG A 25 -13.85 -20.36 11.30
CA ARG A 25 -14.07 -18.92 11.51
C ARG A 25 -13.46 -18.42 12.83
N PRO A 26 -12.13 -18.55 13.00
CA PRO A 26 -11.49 -18.22 14.26
C PRO A 26 -11.69 -16.75 14.60
N THR A 27 -11.91 -16.49 15.88
CA THR A 27 -11.86 -15.16 16.51
C THR A 27 -10.68 -15.14 17.47
N GLU A 28 -10.30 -13.96 17.96
CA GLU A 28 -9.26 -13.87 18.99
C GLU A 28 -9.62 -14.72 20.23
N ALA A 29 -10.91 -14.83 20.58
CA ALA A 29 -11.38 -15.63 21.71
C ALA A 29 -11.35 -17.15 21.46
N THR A 30 -11.55 -17.59 20.20
CA THR A 30 -11.63 -19.02 19.86
C THR A 30 -10.32 -19.59 19.29
N LEU A 31 -9.30 -18.74 19.09
CA LEU A 31 -8.05 -19.08 18.42
C LEU A 31 -7.32 -20.26 19.09
N LEU A 32 -7.29 -20.31 20.43
CA LEU A 32 -6.63 -21.38 21.17
C LEU A 32 -7.31 -22.74 20.93
N ALA A 33 -8.64 -22.79 21.01
CA ALA A 33 -9.40 -24.01 20.79
C ALA A 33 -9.24 -24.50 19.34
N ALA A 34 -9.34 -23.59 18.37
CA ALA A 34 -9.12 -23.89 16.96
C ALA A 34 -7.70 -24.44 16.70
N HIS A 35 -6.69 -23.86 17.34
CA HIS A 35 -5.31 -24.35 17.26
C HIS A 35 -5.15 -25.75 17.85
N GLN A 36 -5.75 -26.02 19.02
CA GLN A 36 -5.72 -27.36 19.62
C GLN A 36 -6.39 -28.43 18.74
N GLN A 37 -7.43 -28.07 17.99
CA GLN A 37 -8.06 -28.95 17.02
C GLN A 37 -7.16 -29.21 15.81
N LEU A 38 -6.60 -28.15 15.21
CA LEU A 38 -5.87 -28.23 13.95
C LEU A 38 -4.49 -28.92 14.12
N ARG A 39 -3.80 -28.67 15.25
CA ARG A 39 -2.48 -29.28 15.54
C ARG A 39 -2.51 -30.80 15.71
N LYS A 40 -3.69 -31.42 15.83
CA LYS A 40 -3.84 -32.88 15.84
C LYS A 40 -3.62 -33.50 14.45
N ARG A 41 -3.71 -32.70 13.38
CA ARG A 41 -3.71 -33.17 11.98
C ARG A 41 -2.50 -32.66 11.18
N VAL A 42 -1.90 -31.55 11.60
CA VAL A 42 -0.78 -30.91 10.93
C VAL A 42 0.25 -30.40 11.95
N PRO A 43 1.51 -30.17 11.54
CA PRO A 43 2.51 -29.58 12.43
C PRO A 43 2.04 -28.25 13.03
N THR A 44 2.43 -27.99 14.29
CA THR A 44 2.05 -26.79 15.06
C THR A 44 2.22 -25.49 14.27
N GLU A 45 3.35 -25.32 13.57
CA GLU A 45 3.62 -24.09 12.82
C GLU A 45 2.70 -23.90 11.61
N VAL A 46 2.27 -25.01 10.97
CA VAL A 46 1.29 -24.96 9.88
C VAL A 46 -0.10 -24.60 10.44
N ALA A 47 -0.48 -25.17 11.58
CA ALA A 47 -1.74 -24.85 12.23
C ALA A 47 -1.82 -23.36 12.63
N LYS A 48 -0.75 -22.83 13.23
CA LYS A 48 -0.65 -21.39 13.57
C LYS A 48 -0.76 -20.51 12.33
N ALA A 49 0.01 -20.80 11.29
CA ALA A 49 0.01 -20.01 10.06
C ALA A 49 -1.35 -20.00 9.34
N ALA A 50 -2.03 -21.16 9.32
CA ALA A 50 -3.36 -21.31 8.74
C ALA A 50 -4.41 -20.48 9.51
N LEU A 51 -4.42 -20.55 10.84
CA LEU A 51 -5.37 -19.82 11.67
C LEU A 51 -5.10 -18.30 11.66
N GLU A 52 -3.83 -17.89 11.71
CA GLU A 52 -3.43 -16.49 11.58
C GLU A 52 -3.93 -15.92 10.23
N THR A 53 -3.72 -16.66 9.14
CA THR A 53 -4.19 -16.25 7.81
C THR A 53 -5.71 -16.17 7.76
N ALA A 54 -6.44 -17.18 8.24
CA ALA A 54 -7.90 -17.18 8.25
C ALA A 54 -8.48 -15.99 9.02
N LEU A 55 -7.89 -15.64 10.17
CA LEU A 55 -8.28 -14.47 10.96
C LEU A 55 -7.99 -13.16 10.21
N LEU A 56 -6.81 -13.03 9.59
CA LEU A 56 -6.42 -11.81 8.87
C LEU A 56 -7.25 -11.61 7.59
N ARG A 57 -7.64 -12.67 6.89
CA ARG A 57 -8.56 -12.59 5.74
C ARG A 57 -9.91 -12.01 6.13
N GLN A 58 -10.45 -12.37 7.30
CA GLN A 58 -11.68 -11.78 7.82
C GLN A 58 -11.50 -10.28 8.10
N LYS A 59 -10.41 -9.89 8.77
CA LYS A 59 -10.10 -8.47 9.05
C LYS A 59 -9.88 -7.65 7.78
N ALA A 60 -9.34 -8.26 6.73
CA ALA A 60 -9.03 -7.62 5.46
C ALA A 60 -10.25 -7.43 4.54
N ALA A 61 -11.41 -8.04 4.85
CA ALA A 61 -12.58 -8.05 3.97
C ALA A 61 -13.11 -6.65 3.62
N GLY A 62 -13.03 -5.69 4.54
CA GLY A 62 -13.41 -4.29 4.27
C GLY A 62 -12.37 -3.50 3.45
N LYS A 63 -11.16 -4.03 3.29
CA LYS A 63 -10.03 -3.35 2.64
C LYS A 63 -9.71 -3.88 1.25
N PHE A 64 -9.98 -5.16 1.00
CA PHE A 64 -9.68 -5.85 -0.27
C PHE A 64 -10.83 -6.78 -0.68
N ARG A 65 -11.29 -6.66 -1.93
CA ARG A 65 -12.36 -7.47 -2.52
C ARG A 65 -12.02 -8.96 -2.64
N ARG A 66 -10.72 -9.29 -2.71
CA ARG A 66 -10.19 -10.68 -2.73
C ARG A 66 -9.49 -11.06 -1.43
N ALA A 67 -9.83 -10.41 -0.31
CA ALA A 67 -9.25 -10.70 0.99
C ALA A 67 -9.27 -12.19 1.33
N ASP A 68 -10.33 -12.92 0.93
CA ASP A 68 -10.51 -14.36 1.11
C ASP A 68 -9.43 -15.24 0.45
N ARG A 69 -8.65 -14.69 -0.49
CA ARG A 69 -7.58 -15.37 -1.23
C ARG A 69 -6.19 -14.78 -1.00
N MET A 70 -6.12 -13.63 -0.34
CA MET A 70 -4.87 -12.94 -0.08
C MET A 70 -4.16 -13.45 1.18
N TYR A 71 -2.90 -13.09 1.33
CA TYR A 71 -2.02 -13.43 2.43
C TYR A 71 -1.49 -12.15 3.06
N PHE A 72 -1.40 -12.19 4.39
CA PHE A 72 -1.10 -11.04 5.22
C PHE A 72 -0.28 -11.47 6.43
N THR A 73 0.57 -10.56 6.92
CA THR A 73 0.87 -10.49 8.36
C THR A 73 -0.02 -9.42 8.99
N ARG A 74 -0.15 -9.42 10.33
CA ARG A 74 -0.89 -8.37 11.04
C ARG A 74 -0.37 -6.98 10.68
N GLU A 75 0.94 -6.79 10.78
CA GLU A 75 1.62 -5.55 10.44
C GLU A 75 1.39 -5.14 8.97
N ALA A 76 1.53 -6.08 8.02
CA ALA A 76 1.31 -5.80 6.61
C ALA A 76 -0.11 -5.36 6.31
N LEU A 77 -1.09 -6.00 6.95
CA LEU A 77 -2.49 -5.64 6.77
C LEU A 77 -2.75 -4.22 7.28
N GLU A 78 -2.21 -3.87 8.45
CA GLU A 78 -2.33 -2.53 9.03
C GLU A 78 -1.69 -1.44 8.16
N GLN A 79 -0.51 -1.72 7.58
CA GLN A 79 0.27 -0.73 6.80
C GLN A 79 -0.16 -0.63 5.33
N SER A 80 -0.74 -1.67 4.75
CA SER A 80 -1.08 -1.72 3.32
C SER A 80 -2.01 -0.58 2.88
N SER A 81 -1.96 -0.22 1.60
CA SER A 81 -2.96 0.67 0.99
C SER A 81 -4.30 -0.07 0.83
N GLY A 82 -5.42 0.63 1.06
CA GLY A 82 -6.75 0.07 0.78
C GLY A 82 -7.04 0.02 -0.71
N GLU A 83 -7.86 -0.94 -1.14
CA GLU A 83 -8.04 -1.21 -2.57
C GLU A 83 -8.71 -0.06 -3.35
N ILE A 84 -9.57 0.73 -2.70
CA ILE A 84 -10.19 1.92 -3.33
C ILE A 84 -9.11 2.90 -3.79
N ILE A 85 -8.12 3.16 -2.93
CA ILE A 85 -7.01 4.08 -3.22
C ILE A 85 -6.04 3.44 -4.21
N SER A 86 -5.67 2.18 -4.00
CA SER A 86 -4.73 1.50 -4.90
C SER A 86 -5.31 1.23 -6.29
N ALA A 87 -6.63 1.30 -6.48
CA ALA A 87 -7.27 1.30 -7.80
C ALA A 87 -7.34 2.70 -8.43
N TYR A 88 -7.27 3.77 -7.64
CA TYR A 88 -7.32 5.16 -8.11
C TYR A 88 -5.96 5.63 -8.65
N ARG A 89 -4.90 5.53 -7.86
CA ARG A 89 -3.55 6.02 -8.19
C ARG A 89 -2.99 5.55 -9.53
N PRO A 90 -3.15 4.27 -9.92
CA PRO A 90 -2.59 3.75 -11.17
C PRO A 90 -3.06 4.50 -12.42
N ARG A 91 -4.16 5.25 -12.37
CA ARG A 91 -4.61 6.05 -13.53
C ARG A 91 -3.53 7.01 -14.04
N ARG A 92 -2.68 7.56 -13.16
CA ARG A 92 -1.55 8.42 -13.56
C ARG A 92 -0.41 7.63 -14.24
N PHE A 93 -0.37 6.32 -14.05
CA PHE A 93 0.63 5.44 -14.65
C PHE A 93 0.18 4.87 -16.00
N ALA A 94 -1.02 5.20 -16.48
CA ALA A 94 -1.49 4.79 -17.80
C ALA A 94 -0.62 5.47 -18.88
N GLY A 95 -0.10 4.68 -19.81
CA GLY A 95 0.78 5.16 -20.89
C GLY A 95 2.26 4.89 -20.64
N PHE A 96 2.69 4.68 -19.40
CA PHE A 96 4.05 4.23 -19.10
C PHE A 96 4.21 2.75 -19.44
N GLY A 97 5.34 2.36 -20.05
CA GLY A 97 5.60 0.99 -20.48
C GLY A 97 5.92 0.06 -19.33
N ARG A 98 6.71 0.54 -18.36
CA ARG A 98 7.11 -0.20 -17.16
C ARG A 98 7.29 0.74 -15.97
N ALA A 99 6.65 0.41 -14.85
CA ALA A 99 6.77 1.15 -13.60
C ALA A 99 7.43 0.32 -12.48
N GLY A 100 8.11 0.99 -11.55
CA GLY A 100 8.54 0.39 -10.28
C GLY A 100 7.44 0.46 -9.22
N ASP A 101 7.26 -0.60 -8.44
CA ASP A 101 6.57 -0.57 -7.14
C ASP A 101 7.62 -0.77 -6.05
N PHE A 102 8.07 0.32 -5.47
CA PHE A 102 9.18 0.36 -4.53
C PHE A 102 8.67 0.30 -3.09
N CYS A 103 9.27 -0.60 -2.29
CA CYS A 103 8.76 -0.97 -0.97
C CYS A 103 7.34 -1.57 -1.08
N CYS A 104 7.16 -2.49 -2.04
CA CYS A 104 5.83 -2.96 -2.45
C CYS A 104 5.04 -3.69 -1.34
N GLY A 105 5.70 -4.12 -0.26
CA GLY A 105 5.10 -4.83 0.85
C GLY A 105 4.37 -6.09 0.36
N ILE A 106 3.13 -6.27 0.78
CA ILE A 106 2.28 -7.41 0.35
C ILE A 106 1.59 -7.17 -1.01
N GLY A 107 1.99 -6.14 -1.76
CA GLY A 107 1.52 -5.87 -3.11
C GLY A 107 0.16 -5.18 -3.21
N GLY A 108 -0.24 -4.40 -2.20
CA GLY A 108 -1.50 -3.65 -2.24
C GLY A 108 -1.58 -2.67 -3.42
N ASP A 109 -0.48 -1.96 -3.66
CA ASP A 109 -0.33 -1.02 -4.78
C ASP A 109 0.07 -1.71 -6.08
N LEU A 110 0.92 -2.73 -6.00
CA LEU A 110 1.23 -3.65 -7.09
C LEU A 110 -0.01 -4.13 -7.86
N ILE A 111 -1.07 -4.53 -7.15
CA ILE A 111 -2.31 -5.02 -7.77
C ILE A 111 -2.95 -3.95 -8.68
N GLY A 112 -2.92 -2.69 -8.24
CA GLY A 112 -3.42 -1.55 -8.99
C GLY A 112 -2.53 -1.20 -10.17
N LEU A 113 -1.22 -1.03 -9.93
CA LEU A 113 -0.24 -0.68 -10.96
C LEU A 113 -0.20 -1.72 -12.08
N SER A 114 -0.23 -3.00 -11.74
CA SER A 114 -0.23 -4.11 -12.72
C SER A 114 -1.53 -4.22 -13.53
N ALA A 115 -2.56 -3.43 -13.22
CA ALA A 115 -3.75 -3.32 -14.04
C ALA A 115 -3.57 -2.38 -15.25
N VAL A 116 -2.57 -1.49 -15.23
CA VAL A 116 -2.38 -0.44 -16.25
C VAL A 116 -1.01 -0.47 -16.94
N THR A 117 0.00 -1.05 -16.30
CA THR A 117 1.37 -1.11 -16.83
C THR A 117 2.09 -2.41 -16.40
N ASN A 118 3.28 -2.67 -16.94
CA ASN A 118 4.16 -3.72 -16.44
C ASN A 118 4.88 -3.21 -15.19
N VAL A 119 5.05 -4.04 -14.16
CA VAL A 119 5.57 -3.61 -12.86
C VAL A 119 6.80 -4.40 -12.43
N VAL A 120 7.79 -3.69 -11.91
CA VAL A 120 8.92 -4.27 -11.18
C VAL A 120 8.70 -3.99 -9.70
N ALA A 121 8.31 -5.02 -8.96
CA ALA A 121 8.08 -4.93 -7.52
C ALA A 121 9.40 -5.15 -6.76
N VAL A 122 9.77 -4.21 -5.89
CA VAL A 122 11.01 -4.22 -5.12
C VAL A 122 10.70 -4.14 -3.63
N ASP A 123 11.25 -5.06 -2.84
CA ASP A 123 11.18 -5.02 -1.39
C ASP A 123 12.39 -5.72 -0.76
N ALA A 124 12.78 -5.28 0.43
CA ALA A 124 13.89 -5.87 1.16
C ALA A 124 13.46 -7.11 1.96
N ASP A 125 12.18 -7.22 2.33
CA ASP A 125 11.65 -8.36 3.07
C ASP A 125 11.17 -9.48 2.11
N PRO A 126 11.86 -10.64 2.08
CA PRO A 126 11.48 -11.73 1.19
C PRO A 126 10.11 -12.35 1.54
N LEU A 127 9.63 -12.24 2.79
CA LEU A 127 8.27 -12.64 3.15
C LEU A 127 7.23 -11.74 2.49
N ARG A 128 7.49 -10.42 2.45
CA ARG A 128 6.59 -9.46 1.80
C ARG A 128 6.50 -9.74 0.30
N LEU A 129 7.62 -9.97 -0.37
CA LEU A 129 7.64 -10.34 -1.79
C LEU A 129 6.89 -11.65 -2.07
N ALA A 130 7.11 -12.68 -1.24
CA ALA A 130 6.40 -13.95 -1.41
C ALA A 130 4.87 -13.76 -1.23
N MET A 131 4.44 -12.94 -0.27
CA MET A 131 3.02 -12.59 -0.11
C MET A 131 2.49 -11.76 -1.28
N ALA A 132 3.25 -10.76 -1.74
CA ALA A 132 2.89 -9.93 -2.90
C ALA A 132 2.71 -10.79 -4.16
N GLU A 133 3.58 -11.77 -4.36
CA GLU A 133 3.49 -12.72 -5.46
C GLU A 133 2.20 -13.55 -5.41
N GLU A 134 1.80 -14.07 -4.25
CA GLU A 134 0.53 -14.80 -4.15
C GLU A 134 -0.69 -13.86 -4.23
N ASN A 135 -0.59 -12.66 -3.68
CA ASN A 135 -1.66 -11.67 -3.70
C ASN A 135 -1.97 -11.20 -5.12
N ARG A 136 -0.97 -10.88 -5.95
CA ARG A 136 -1.22 -10.54 -7.37
C ARG A 136 -1.91 -11.67 -8.14
N ARG A 137 -1.66 -12.94 -7.77
CA ARG A 137 -2.28 -14.12 -8.42
C ARG A 137 -3.77 -14.20 -8.09
N ALA A 138 -4.19 -13.79 -6.89
CA ALA A 138 -5.60 -13.68 -6.52
C ALA A 138 -6.38 -12.69 -7.41
N TYR A 139 -5.68 -11.75 -8.04
CA TYR A 139 -6.23 -10.76 -9.00
C TYR A 139 -5.94 -11.10 -10.48
N GLY A 140 -5.35 -12.26 -10.77
CA GLY A 140 -5.05 -12.66 -12.16
C GLY A 140 -3.95 -11.82 -12.83
N ARG A 141 -3.05 -11.19 -12.06
CA ARG A 141 -1.99 -10.30 -12.57
C ARG A 141 -0.64 -11.02 -12.76
N ARG A 142 -0.65 -12.23 -13.33
CA ARG A 142 0.58 -13.06 -13.38
C ARG A 142 1.64 -12.51 -14.33
N ASP A 143 1.24 -12.08 -15.52
CA ASP A 143 2.18 -11.84 -16.63
C ASP A 143 2.67 -10.39 -16.71
N LYS A 144 2.35 -9.58 -15.70
CA LYS A 144 2.63 -8.14 -15.66
C LYS A 144 3.63 -7.74 -14.59
N VAL A 145 4.14 -8.69 -13.81
CA VAL A 145 4.97 -8.38 -12.64
C VAL A 145 6.23 -9.23 -12.58
N SER A 146 7.37 -8.58 -12.40
CA SER A 146 8.62 -9.20 -11.95
C SER A 146 9.00 -8.72 -10.55
N PHE A 147 9.67 -9.55 -9.76
CA PHE A 147 10.06 -9.25 -8.38
C PHE A 147 11.56 -9.14 -8.24
N VAL A 148 12.01 -8.20 -7.43
CA VAL A 148 13.41 -8.00 -7.06
C VAL A 148 13.51 -7.91 -5.54
N ALA A 149 14.19 -8.89 -4.94
CA ALA A 149 14.50 -8.87 -3.51
C ALA A 149 15.79 -8.09 -3.25
N GLY A 150 15.70 -7.05 -2.42
CA GLY A 150 16.88 -6.29 -2.02
C GLY A 150 16.55 -4.91 -1.48
N ASP A 151 17.56 -4.27 -0.91
CA ASP A 151 17.49 -2.87 -0.50
C ASP A 151 17.40 -1.98 -1.74
N LEU A 152 16.32 -1.19 -1.83
CA LEU A 152 16.06 -0.25 -2.91
C LEU A 152 17.22 0.72 -3.15
N LEU A 153 18.01 1.05 -2.12
CA LEU A 153 19.14 1.98 -2.23
C LEU A 153 20.38 1.36 -2.88
N THR A 154 20.45 0.03 -3.00
CA THR A 154 21.64 -0.65 -3.53
C THR A 154 21.34 -1.66 -4.64
N VAL A 155 20.13 -2.20 -4.70
CA VAL A 155 19.77 -3.22 -5.69
C VAL A 155 19.82 -2.68 -7.11
N PRO A 156 20.30 -3.45 -8.10
CA PRO A 156 20.21 -3.05 -9.51
C PRO A 156 18.75 -2.94 -9.95
N LEU A 157 18.39 -1.82 -10.56
CA LEU A 157 17.06 -1.61 -11.13
C LEU A 157 17.15 -1.77 -12.66
N PRO A 158 16.17 -2.42 -13.30
CA PRO A 158 16.05 -2.36 -14.75
C PRO A 158 15.67 -0.94 -15.19
N GLU A 159 15.62 -0.70 -16.50
CA GLU A 159 15.02 0.50 -17.04
C GLU A 159 13.53 0.56 -16.68
N LEU A 160 13.10 1.70 -16.14
CA LEU A 160 11.75 2.02 -15.68
C LEU A 160 11.38 3.38 -16.24
N ASP A 161 10.11 3.59 -16.57
CA ASP A 161 9.60 4.87 -17.08
C ASP A 161 8.98 5.73 -15.97
N ALA A 162 8.51 5.08 -14.90
CA ALA A 162 7.94 5.71 -13.73
C ALA A 162 8.11 4.81 -12.49
N ALA A 163 7.81 5.32 -11.30
CA ALA A 163 7.72 4.48 -10.11
C ALA A 163 6.70 5.01 -9.10
N PHE A 164 6.25 4.11 -8.22
CA PHE A 164 5.55 4.43 -7.00
C PHE A 164 6.38 3.97 -5.80
N LEU A 165 6.42 4.79 -4.74
CA LEU A 165 7.16 4.52 -3.50
C LEU A 165 6.22 4.64 -2.30
N ASP A 166 6.08 3.57 -1.52
CA ASP A 166 5.43 3.56 -0.20
C ASP A 166 6.47 3.20 0.87
N PRO A 167 7.28 4.17 1.34
CA PRO A 167 8.35 3.89 2.27
C PRO A 167 7.78 3.58 3.67
N ASP A 168 8.56 2.89 4.50
CA ASP A 168 8.19 2.70 5.89
C ASP A 168 8.26 4.05 6.64
N ARG A 169 7.14 4.39 7.26
CA ARG A 169 6.95 5.60 8.06
C ARG A 169 7.07 5.33 9.56
N ARG A 170 7.40 4.09 9.94
CA ARG A 170 7.59 3.63 11.31
C ARG A 170 8.92 2.91 11.57
N PRO A 171 10.08 3.38 11.05
CA PRO A 171 11.35 2.77 11.41
C PRO A 171 11.53 2.78 12.94
N GLY A 172 11.83 1.61 13.52
CA GLY A 172 11.96 1.45 14.97
C GLY A 172 10.64 1.53 15.76
N GLY A 173 9.48 1.47 15.09
CA GLY A 173 8.16 1.38 15.72
C GLY A 173 7.47 2.71 16.02
N ARG A 174 8.11 3.86 15.78
CA ARG A 174 7.53 5.20 16.00
C ARG A 174 7.01 5.80 14.71
N ARG A 175 5.80 6.35 14.69
CA ARG A 175 5.28 7.06 13.50
C ARG A 175 6.03 8.37 13.26
N HIS A 176 6.59 8.52 12.06
CA HIS A 176 7.24 9.73 11.58
C HIS A 176 6.29 10.52 10.67
N LEU A 177 6.23 11.83 10.89
CA LEU A 177 5.55 12.77 9.98
C LEU A 177 6.52 13.39 8.99
N ARG A 178 7.81 13.44 9.36
CA ARG A 178 8.84 14.05 8.53
C ARG A 178 9.30 13.08 7.45
N ILE A 179 9.28 13.52 6.19
CA ILE A 179 9.56 12.70 5.00
C ILE A 179 10.99 12.19 5.02
N ARG A 180 11.94 13.01 5.46
CA ARG A 180 13.36 12.63 5.63
C ARG A 180 13.60 11.50 6.63
N ASP A 181 12.66 11.28 7.56
CA ASP A 181 12.77 10.24 8.59
C ASP A 181 12.13 8.92 8.12
N TYR A 182 11.68 8.82 6.86
CA TYR A 182 11.16 7.58 6.29
C TYR A 182 12.28 6.62 5.92
N ALA A 183 11.94 5.34 5.79
CA ALA A 183 12.87 4.29 5.39
C ALA A 183 12.37 3.59 4.11
N PRO A 184 13.06 3.73 2.96
CA PRO A 184 14.24 4.57 2.73
C PRO A 184 13.89 6.08 2.70
N PRO A 185 14.85 6.98 2.96
CA PRO A 185 14.65 8.42 2.82
C PRO A 185 14.37 8.80 1.36
N LEU A 186 13.38 9.67 1.13
CA LEU A 186 12.96 10.05 -0.22
C LEU A 186 14.11 10.60 -1.08
N ASP A 187 14.96 11.46 -0.52
CA ASP A 187 16.07 12.06 -1.27
C ASP A 187 17.12 11.03 -1.70
N ALA A 188 17.34 9.97 -0.89
CA ALA A 188 18.23 8.88 -1.25
C ALA A 188 17.66 8.05 -2.40
N VAL A 189 16.33 7.83 -2.44
CA VAL A 189 15.68 7.16 -3.57
C VAL A 189 15.74 8.03 -4.82
N ARG A 190 15.45 9.33 -4.72
CA ARG A 190 15.52 10.26 -5.86
C ARG A 190 16.93 10.36 -6.45
N ALA A 191 17.97 10.28 -5.62
CA ALA A 191 19.36 10.26 -6.08
C ALA A 191 19.72 9.03 -6.93
N ARG A 192 18.91 7.96 -6.87
CA ARG A 192 19.07 6.76 -7.71
C ARG A 192 18.36 6.85 -9.05
N LEU A 193 17.50 7.84 -9.24
CA LEU A 193 16.65 7.99 -10.42
C LEU A 193 17.15 9.16 -11.28
N PRO A 194 16.86 9.14 -12.60
CA PRO A 194 17.14 10.29 -13.46
C PRO A 194 16.53 11.59 -12.93
N ALA A 195 17.14 12.72 -13.27
CA ALA A 195 16.56 14.02 -12.95
C ALA A 195 15.18 14.16 -13.63
N GLY A 196 14.18 14.62 -12.87
CA GLY A 196 12.80 14.77 -13.37
C GLY A 196 12.01 13.46 -13.51
N PHE A 197 12.53 12.34 -13.00
CA PHE A 197 11.88 11.03 -13.10
C PHE A 197 10.43 11.03 -12.57
N PRO A 198 9.45 10.49 -13.34
CA PRO A 198 8.06 10.35 -12.90
C PRO A 198 7.95 9.43 -11.67
N LEU A 199 7.65 10.02 -10.52
CA LEU A 199 7.60 9.30 -9.23
C LEU A 199 6.36 9.70 -8.43
N GLY A 200 5.59 8.73 -7.96
CA GLY A 200 4.57 8.92 -6.93
C GLY A 200 5.10 8.46 -5.57
N VAL A 201 4.94 9.27 -4.52
CA VAL A 201 5.43 8.94 -3.18
C VAL A 201 4.32 9.08 -2.17
N LYS A 202 3.97 7.98 -1.51
CA LYS A 202 3.01 8.01 -0.41
C LYS A 202 3.66 8.62 0.83
N VAL A 203 3.01 9.63 1.40
CA VAL A 203 3.46 10.30 2.62
C VAL A 203 2.38 10.24 3.70
N ALA A 204 2.73 10.58 4.93
CA ALA A 204 1.75 10.69 6.01
C ALA A 204 0.74 11.81 5.66
N PRO A 205 -0.57 11.58 5.85
CA PRO A 205 -1.58 12.62 5.57
C PRO A 205 -1.37 13.89 6.42
N GLY A 206 -0.81 13.74 7.63
CA GLY A 206 -0.47 14.87 8.51
C GLY A 206 0.99 15.35 8.38
N ALA A 207 1.66 15.08 7.26
CA ALA A 207 2.98 15.65 7.00
C ALA A 207 2.88 17.18 6.97
N PRO A 208 3.79 17.93 7.64
CA PRO A 208 3.73 19.39 7.66
C PRO A 208 3.82 19.97 6.25
N TRP A 209 3.01 20.99 5.96
CA TRP A 209 2.99 21.64 4.65
C TRP A 209 4.38 22.15 4.22
N ASP A 210 5.19 22.64 5.18
CA ASP A 210 6.56 23.08 4.93
C ASP A 210 7.48 21.98 4.41
N GLU A 211 7.24 20.71 4.79
CA GLU A 211 7.99 19.59 4.23
C GLU A 211 7.51 19.24 2.82
N LEU A 212 6.20 19.29 2.57
CA LEU A 212 5.62 19.00 1.26
C LEU A 212 6.08 20.01 0.20
N ARG A 213 5.98 21.31 0.50
CA ARG A 213 6.36 22.40 -0.42
C ARG A 213 7.87 22.53 -0.65
N GLY A 214 8.70 21.81 0.10
CA GLY A 214 10.13 21.71 -0.14
C GLY A 214 10.49 20.92 -1.41
N TYR A 215 9.51 20.21 -1.97
CA TYR A 215 9.65 19.43 -3.19
C TYR A 215 8.95 20.10 -4.37
N ASP A 216 9.56 20.03 -5.55
CA ASP A 216 8.89 20.35 -6.81
C ASP A 216 7.97 19.19 -7.22
N ALA A 217 6.84 19.08 -6.52
CA ALA A 217 5.86 18.00 -6.67
C ALA A 217 4.43 18.53 -6.49
N GLU A 218 3.45 17.80 -7.04
CA GLU A 218 2.04 17.98 -6.69
C GLU A 218 1.78 17.25 -5.38
N ALA A 219 1.20 17.93 -4.38
CA ALA A 219 0.68 17.27 -3.18
C ALA A 219 -0.80 16.93 -3.35
N GLU A 220 -1.12 15.64 -3.46
CA GLU A 220 -2.51 15.17 -3.52
C GLU A 220 -2.94 14.56 -2.19
N PHE A 221 -3.95 15.15 -1.55
CA PHE A 221 -4.61 14.63 -0.36
C PHE A 221 -5.83 13.80 -0.79
N VAL A 222 -5.94 12.59 -0.25
CA VAL A 222 -6.99 11.64 -0.64
C VAL A 222 -7.79 11.24 0.59
N SER A 223 -9.08 11.56 0.57
CA SER A 223 -10.04 11.05 1.54
C SER A 223 -10.80 9.85 0.99
N VAL A 224 -11.21 8.97 1.89
CA VAL A 224 -12.10 7.85 1.61
C VAL A 224 -13.20 7.88 2.64
N GLU A 225 -14.45 8.01 2.20
CA GLU A 225 -15.63 8.00 3.07
C GLU A 225 -15.54 9.02 4.23
N GLY A 226 -15.06 10.23 3.93
CA GLY A 226 -14.95 11.33 4.90
C GLY A 226 -13.74 11.25 5.85
N GLU A 227 -12.81 10.32 5.61
CA GLU A 227 -11.56 10.24 6.37
C GLU A 227 -10.35 10.50 5.47
N LEU A 228 -9.50 11.47 5.83
CA LEU A 228 -8.22 11.71 5.15
C LEU A 228 -7.28 10.51 5.36
N LYS A 229 -7.05 9.73 4.31
CA LYS A 229 -6.28 8.48 4.39
C LYS A 229 -4.80 8.68 4.10
N GLU A 230 -4.48 9.49 3.10
CA GLU A 230 -3.10 9.68 2.66
C GLU A 230 -2.89 11.02 1.96
N CYS A 231 -1.61 11.38 1.85
CA CYS A 231 -1.12 12.36 0.90
C CYS A 231 -0.13 11.65 -0.05
N VAL A 232 -0.12 12.04 -1.32
CA VAL A 232 0.83 11.54 -2.32
C VAL A 232 1.55 12.73 -2.95
N LEU A 233 2.87 12.68 -2.99
CA LEU A 233 3.68 13.60 -3.78
C LEU A 233 3.87 13.03 -5.19
N TRP A 234 3.50 13.79 -6.20
CA TRP A 234 3.69 13.43 -7.62
C TRP A 234 4.76 14.29 -8.26
N PHE A 235 5.80 13.64 -8.78
CA PHE A 235 6.97 14.25 -9.40
C PHE A 235 6.98 14.02 -10.92
N GLY A 236 7.74 14.87 -11.63
CA GLY A 236 7.95 14.71 -13.07
C GLY A 236 6.64 14.76 -13.85
N GLU A 237 6.50 13.91 -14.86
CA GLU A 237 5.29 13.84 -15.70
C GLU A 237 4.03 13.41 -14.95
N LEU A 238 4.14 12.84 -13.74
CA LEU A 238 2.97 12.54 -12.90
C LEU A 238 2.39 13.80 -12.24
N LYS A 239 3.14 14.91 -12.20
CA LYS A 239 2.71 16.20 -11.64
C LYS A 239 1.81 16.94 -12.65
N THR A 240 0.62 17.33 -12.20
CA THR A 240 -0.39 18.04 -13.04
C THR A 240 -0.87 19.36 -12.45
N ALA A 241 -0.56 19.63 -11.18
CA ALA A 241 -0.88 20.85 -10.45
C ALA A 241 0.12 21.07 -9.30
N GLY A 242 -0.02 22.15 -8.54
CA GLY A 242 0.69 22.33 -7.25
C GLY A 242 0.13 21.48 -6.11
N ARG A 243 -1.19 21.40 -5.97
CA ARG A 243 -1.89 20.57 -4.98
C ARG A 243 -3.24 20.09 -5.50
N ARG A 244 -3.74 19.01 -4.88
CA ARG A 244 -5.02 18.39 -5.21
C ARG A 244 -5.69 17.82 -3.95
N ALA A 245 -6.99 17.99 -3.86
CA ALA A 245 -7.84 17.26 -2.92
C ALA A 245 -8.71 16.29 -3.73
N THR A 246 -8.79 15.03 -3.31
CA THR A 246 -9.55 13.99 -4.00
C THR A 246 -10.40 13.19 -3.00
N ILE A 247 -11.68 13.03 -3.32
CA ILE A 247 -12.66 12.29 -2.50
C ILE A 247 -13.01 10.97 -3.18
N LEU A 248 -12.80 9.86 -2.48
CA LEU A 248 -13.16 8.51 -2.94
C LEU A 248 -14.30 7.92 -2.08
N PRO A 249 -15.18 7.08 -2.66
CA PRO A 249 -15.17 6.56 -4.04
C PRO A 249 -15.80 7.51 -5.08
N LEU A 250 -16.23 8.72 -4.69
CA LEU A 250 -16.88 9.69 -5.58
C LEU A 250 -16.02 10.02 -6.83
N GLY A 251 -14.69 10.05 -6.67
CA GLY A 251 -13.75 10.35 -7.74
C GLY A 251 -13.74 11.83 -8.12
N ALA A 252 -14.26 12.71 -7.26
CA ALA A 252 -14.20 14.15 -7.43
C ALA A 252 -12.85 14.68 -6.95
N SER A 253 -12.27 15.63 -7.69
CA SER A 253 -11.02 16.28 -7.32
C SER A 253 -11.10 17.78 -7.54
N LEU A 254 -10.44 18.54 -6.67
CA LEU A 254 -10.16 19.96 -6.83
C LEU A 254 -8.64 20.15 -6.85
N SER A 255 -8.13 21.02 -7.72
CA SER A 255 -6.69 21.31 -7.82
C SER A 255 -6.42 22.80 -7.87
N ALA A 256 -5.27 23.20 -7.34
CA ALA A 256 -4.77 24.56 -7.38
C ALA A 256 -3.24 24.56 -7.44
N ASP A 257 -2.64 25.55 -8.09
CA ASP A 257 -1.16 25.68 -8.12
C ASP A 257 -0.60 26.37 -6.89
N GLN A 258 -1.37 27.30 -6.30
CA GLN A 258 -1.02 28.01 -5.07
C GLN A 258 -2.23 28.05 -4.12
N PRO A 259 -2.00 28.10 -2.79
CA PRO A 259 -3.06 28.45 -1.86
C PRO A 259 -3.57 29.86 -2.15
N ALA A 260 -4.89 30.04 -2.15
CA ALA A 260 -5.48 31.36 -2.04
C ALA A 260 -5.19 31.90 -0.63
N ASP A 261 -5.06 33.22 -0.50
CA ASP A 261 -5.01 33.85 0.81
C ASP A 261 -6.32 33.54 1.55
N PRO A 262 -6.25 33.10 2.83
CA PRO A 262 -7.44 32.85 3.60
C PRO A 262 -8.21 34.16 3.79
N GLU A 263 -9.45 34.20 3.30
CA GLU A 263 -10.37 35.30 3.61
C GLU A 263 -10.83 35.18 5.07
N GLU A 264 -10.95 36.32 5.76
CA GLU A 264 -11.54 36.33 7.10
C GLU A 264 -13.03 35.93 6.99
N PRO A 265 -13.51 35.00 7.84
CA PRO A 265 -14.90 34.59 7.80
C PRO A 265 -15.81 35.76 8.18
N GLY A 266 -16.77 36.08 7.30
CA GLY A 266 -17.83 37.05 7.58
C GLY A 266 -18.93 36.50 8.48
N GLU A 267 -20.02 37.26 8.64
CA GLU A 267 -21.23 36.76 9.33
C GLU A 267 -21.87 35.59 8.56
N PRO A 268 -22.45 34.59 9.26
CA PRO A 268 -23.15 33.49 8.60
C PRO A 268 -24.28 33.98 7.69
N LEU A 269 -24.28 33.49 6.45
CA LEU A 269 -25.33 33.78 5.45
C LEU A 269 -26.30 32.58 5.34
N ALA A 270 -26.90 32.38 4.15
CA ALA A 270 -27.91 31.35 3.92
C ALA A 270 -27.36 29.91 3.88
N TYR A 271 -26.06 29.72 3.70
CA TYR A 271 -25.42 28.42 3.57
C TYR A 271 -24.16 28.33 4.41
N LEU A 272 -23.94 27.15 5.00
CA LEU A 272 -22.69 26.75 5.63
C LEU A 272 -22.08 25.60 4.83
N TYR A 273 -20.80 25.70 4.51
CA TYR A 273 -20.06 24.65 3.82
C TYR A 273 -19.14 23.95 4.83
N ASP A 274 -19.26 22.63 4.91
CA ASP A 274 -18.36 21.78 5.69
C ASP A 274 -17.47 21.00 4.70
N PRO A 275 -16.22 21.45 4.47
CA PRO A 275 -15.35 20.83 3.49
C PRO A 275 -14.91 19.44 3.95
N ASP A 276 -14.74 18.53 2.99
CA ASP A 276 -14.08 17.24 3.22
C ASP A 276 -12.66 17.46 3.77
N PRO A 277 -12.12 16.55 4.60
CA PRO A 277 -10.79 16.71 5.18
C PRO A 277 -9.60 16.63 4.19
N ALA A 278 -9.82 16.33 2.90
CA ALA A 278 -8.80 16.35 1.85
C ALA A 278 -8.42 17.77 1.37
#